data_AF-A0A383BU50-F1
#
_entry.id   AF-A0A383BU50-F1
#
_cell.length_a   1.000
_cell.length_b   1.000
_cell.length_c   1.000
_cell.angle_alpha   90.00
_cell.angle_beta   90.00
_cell.angle_gamma   90.00
#
_symmetry.space_group_name_H-M   'P 1'
#
loop_
_entity.id
_entity.type
_entity.pdbx_description
1 polymer ?
#
loop_
_entity_poly.entity_id
_entity_poly.type
_entity_poly.pdbx_seq_one_letter_code
_entity_poly.pdbx_strand_id
1 'polypeptide(L)' 'TLETGAVVNVPLFINEGDKIKVDSIKGQYKERAKE' A
#
# COMPACT_ATOMS: atom_id res chain seq x y z
N THR A 1 -0.69 8.34 2.74
CA THR A 1 -2.15 8.06 2.84
C THR A 1 -2.61 7.57 1.49
N LEU A 2 -3.40 6.50 1.46
CA LEU A 2 -3.96 6.01 0.21
C LEU A 2 -4.98 7.00 -0.35
N GLU A 3 -5.27 6.92 -1.65
CA GLU A 3 -6.31 7.70 -2.32
C GLU A 3 -7.69 7.54 -1.68
N THR A 4 -7.91 6.41 -1.01
CA THR A 4 -9.13 6.09 -0.25
C THR A 4 -9.17 6.74 1.14
N GLY A 5 -8.13 7.45 1.56
CA GLY A 5 -7.99 8.02 2.90
C GLY A 5 -7.42 7.05 3.96
N ALA A 6 -7.19 5.79 3.61
CA ALA A 6 -6.61 4.81 4.52
C ALA A 6 -5.11 5.07 4.79
N VAL A 7 -4.69 4.95 6.05
CA VAL A 7 -3.29 5.09 6.46
C VAL A 7 -2.71 3.69 6.66
N VAL A 8 -1.73 3.33 5.84
CA VAL A 8 -1.06 2.02 5.86
C VAL A 8 0.45 2.25 5.92
N ASN A 9 1.13 1.53 6.80
CA ASN A 9 2.60 1.56 6.86
C ASN A 9 3.18 0.75 5.70
N VAL A 10 4.00 1.40 4.88
CA VAL A 10 4.64 0.80 3.71
C VAL A 10 6.17 0.84 3.85
N PRO A 11 6.90 -0.10 3.22
CA PRO A 11 8.37 -0.06 3.22
C PRO A 11 8.94 1.15 2.49
N LEU A 12 10.16 1.56 2.85
CA LEU A 12 10.86 2.73 2.30
C LEU A 12 11.17 2.68 0.79
N PHE A 13 11.02 1.52 0.14
CA PHE A 13 11.25 1.35 -1.30
C PHE A 13 9.98 1.58 -2.16
N ILE A 14 8.83 1.82 -1.53
CA ILE A 14 7.57 2.13 -2.22
C ILE A 14 7.51 3.64 -2.45
N ASN A 15 7.26 4.05 -3.70
CA ASN A 15 7.13 5.46 -4.06
C ASN A 15 5.67 5.81 -4.38
N GLU A 16 5.38 7.10 -4.44
CA GLU A 16 4.08 7.59 -4.89
C GLU A 16 3.84 7.15 -6.35
N GLY A 17 2.67 6.55 -6.61
CA GLY A 17 2.32 5.96 -7.91
C GLY A 17 2.59 4.45 -8.04
N ASP A 18 3.33 3.82 -7.12
CA ASP A 18 3.45 2.35 -7.07
C ASP A 18 2.11 1.72 -6.66
N LYS A 19 1.63 0.75 -7.45
CA LYS A 19 0.48 -0.07 -7.06
C LYS A 19 0.91 -1.09 -6.01
N ILE A 20 0.24 -1.07 -4.87
CA ILE A 20 0.47 -2.02 -3.78
C ILE A 20 -0.82 -2.77 -3.44
N LYS A 21 -0.69 -4.06 -3.11
CA LYS A 21 -1.78 -4.79 -2.47
C LYS A 21 -1.71 -4.59 -0.97
N VAL A 22 -2.85 -4.23 -0.40
CA VAL A 22 -3.04 -4.08 1.03
C VAL A 22 -4.09 -5.08 1.51
N ASP A 23 -3.92 -5.60 2.71
CA ASP A 23 -4.93 -6.39 3.40
C ASP A 23 -6.01 -5.42 3.91
N SER A 24 -7.20 -5.46 3.32
CA SER A 24 -8.29 -4.52 3.63
C SER A 24 -8.91 -4.75 5.01
N ILE A 25 -8.75 -5.95 5.59
CA ILE A 25 -9.28 -6.28 6.93
C ILE A 25 -8.32 -5.78 8.01
N LYS A 26 -7.02 -5.99 7.81
CA LYS A 26 -5.97 -5.60 8.77
C LYS A 26 -5.39 -4.21 8.51
N GLY A 27 -5.66 -3.61 7.36
CA GLY A 27 -5.09 -2.33 6.93
C GLY A 27 -3.56 -2.39 6.76
N GLN A 28 -3.01 -3.55 6.39
CA GLN A 28 -1.56 -3.74 6.32
C GLN A 28 -1.08 -3.93 4.88
N TYR A 29 0.10 -3.41 4.59
CA TYR A 29 0.79 -3.70 3.33
C TYR A 29 1.02 -5.21 3.18
N LYS A 30 0.77 -5.75 1.98
CA LYS A 30 0.94 -7.17 1.68
C LYS A 30 2.07 -7.41 0.68
N GLU A 31 1.96 -6.83 -0.51
CA GLU A 31 2.95 -7.00 -1.58
C GLU A 31 2.91 -5.81 -2.55
N ARG A 32 4.01 -5.58 -3.28
CA ARG A 32 4.03 -4.63 -4.38
C ARG A 32 3.46 -5.30 -5.61
N ALA A 33 2.39 -4.74 -6.19
CA ALA A 33 1.91 -5.21 -7.47
C ALA A 33 2.89 -4.73 -8.54
N LYS A 34 3.58 -5.66 -9.19
CA LYS A 34 4.26 -5.38 -10.46
C LYS A 34 3.23 -5.63 -11.56
N GLU A 35 2.96 -4.61 -12.35
CA GLU A 35 2.32 -4.77 -13.67
C GLU A 35 3.32 -5.43 -14.63
#